data_AF-A0A7Z9VFH9-F1
#
_entry.id   AF-A0A7Z9VFH9-F1
#
_cell.length_a   1.000
_cell.length_b   1.000
_cell.length_c   1.000
_cell.angle_alpha   90.00
_cell.angle_beta   90.00
_cell.angle_gamma   90.00
#
_symmetry.space_group_name_H-M   'P 1'
#
loop_
_entity.id
_entity.type
_entity.pdbx_description
1 polymer ?
#
loop_
_entity_poly.entity_id
_entity_poly.type
_entity_poly.pdbx_seq_one_letter_code
_entity_poly.pdbx_strand_id
1 'polypeptide(L)'
;CPNKDGNVVVDFEDEVVRGATAVKNGEITFPPPAPKLSAAPAKPAEPAPPPVEPKEEKPSWVGPALTFGIGALALLGLGAVAPASFMAHFTVFVLACFVGYMVIWNVTAALHTPLMSVTNAISSIIVLGAILQISSEEKVIMMVAVFAVLITSINIVGGFAVTRRMLEMFRK
;
A
#
# COMPACT_ATOMS: atom_id res chain seq x y z
N CYS A 1 32.89 -8.85 10.25
CA CYS A 1 34.35 -9.05 10.13
C CYS A 1 34.60 -10.35 9.36
N PRO A 2 35.28 -10.30 8.20
CA PRO A 2 35.42 -11.43 7.26
C PRO A 2 35.98 -12.70 7.89
N ASN A 3 36.89 -12.59 8.88
CA ASN A 3 37.53 -13.75 9.52
C ASN A 3 36.97 -14.09 10.91
N LYS A 4 35.95 -13.39 11.43
CA LYS A 4 35.39 -13.59 12.79
C LYS A 4 36.40 -13.54 13.97
N ASP A 5 37.66 -13.16 13.73
CA ASP A 5 38.75 -13.10 14.72
C ASP A 5 38.77 -11.83 15.59
N GLY A 6 37.69 -11.04 15.59
CA GLY A 6 37.61 -9.78 16.37
C GLY A 6 38.48 -8.62 15.86
N ASN A 7 39.43 -8.85 14.96
CA ASN A 7 40.25 -7.80 14.35
C ASN A 7 39.50 -7.07 13.23
N VAL A 8 39.50 -5.73 13.28
CA VAL A 8 38.94 -4.87 12.23
C VAL A 8 39.94 -4.79 11.08
N VAL A 9 39.64 -5.48 9.99
CA VAL A 9 40.42 -5.41 8.74
C VAL A 9 39.78 -4.37 7.85
N VAL A 10 40.43 -3.21 7.73
CA VAL A 10 40.03 -2.15 6.78
C VAL A 10 40.71 -2.44 5.45
N ASP A 11 40.00 -3.14 4.58
CA ASP A 11 40.47 -3.45 3.23
C ASP A 11 40.36 -2.22 2.33
N PHE A 12 41.50 -1.68 1.90
CA PHE A 12 41.54 -0.47 1.07
C PHE A 12 41.48 -0.77 -0.43
N GLU A 13 41.47 -2.05 -0.81
CA GLU A 13 41.20 -2.51 -2.16
C GLU A 13 39.69 -2.65 -2.43
N ASP A 14 38.86 -2.67 -1.38
CA ASP A 14 37.41 -2.59 -1.49
C ASP A 14 36.97 -1.18 -1.92
N GLU A 15 36.23 -1.10 -3.03
CA GLU A 15 35.80 0.18 -3.62
C GLU A 15 34.91 1.00 -2.69
N VAL A 16 34.06 0.35 -1.88
CA VAL A 16 33.16 1.02 -0.94
C VAL A 16 33.98 1.62 0.21
N VAL A 17 34.95 0.86 0.73
CA VAL A 17 35.84 1.33 1.80
C VAL A 17 36.77 2.44 1.29
N ARG A 18 37.31 2.31 0.07
CA ARG A 18 38.17 3.31 -0.57
C ARG A 18 37.43 4.60 -0.90
N GLY A 19 36.17 4.49 -1.35
CA GLY A 19 35.30 5.62 -1.69
C GLY A 19 34.79 6.37 -0.46
N ALA A 20 34.54 5.66 0.65
CA ALA A 20 34.07 6.25 1.89
C ALA A 20 35.20 6.85 2.77
N THR A 21 36.46 6.46 2.57
CA THR A 21 37.58 6.89 3.44
C THR A 21 38.31 8.14 2.93
N ALA A 22 38.24 9.23 3.69
CA ALA A 22 38.88 10.50 3.38
C ALA A 22 40.36 10.63 3.84
N VAL A 23 40.74 9.92 4.93
CA VAL A 23 42.09 9.96 5.52
C VAL A 23 42.49 8.57 6.01
N LYS A 24 43.70 8.11 5.69
CA LYS A 24 44.28 6.86 6.21
C LYS A 24 45.67 7.13 6.81
N ASN A 25 45.88 6.75 8.06
CA ASN A 25 47.17 6.90 8.77
C ASN A 25 47.80 8.31 8.69
N GLY A 26 46.97 9.36 8.68
CA GLY A 26 47.43 10.76 8.62
C GLY A 26 47.62 11.32 7.20
N GLU A 27 47.49 10.51 6.16
CA GLU A 27 47.52 10.95 4.77
C GLU A 27 46.11 11.14 4.19
N ILE A 28 45.90 12.23 3.46
CA ILE A 28 44.63 12.54 2.81
C ILE A 28 44.49 11.67 1.55
N THR A 29 43.49 10.81 1.51
CA THR A 29 43.22 9.87 0.40
C THR A 29 42.11 10.35 -0.53
N PHE A 30 41.64 11.59 -0.36
CA PHE A 30 40.66 12.26 -1.20
C PHE A 30 41.34 13.12 -2.27
N PRO A 31 40.88 13.15 -3.54
CA PRO A 31 39.69 12.48 -4.08
C PRO A 31 39.90 10.97 -4.31
N PRO A 32 38.85 10.14 -4.15
CA PRO A 32 38.95 8.72 -4.45
C PRO A 32 39.24 8.53 -5.95
N PRO A 33 40.05 7.52 -6.33
CA PRO A 33 40.24 7.15 -7.72
C PRO A 33 38.89 6.79 -8.34
N ALA A 34 38.74 7.04 -9.64
CA ALA A 34 37.52 6.69 -10.36
C ALA A 34 37.18 5.21 -10.11
N PRO A 35 35.91 4.88 -9.78
CA PRO A 35 35.50 3.49 -9.59
C PRO A 35 35.94 2.69 -10.80
N LYS A 36 36.61 1.56 -10.59
CA LYS A 36 36.80 0.65 -11.72
C LYS A 36 35.37 0.19 -12.01
N LEU A 37 34.91 0.38 -13.25
CA LEU A 37 33.66 -0.22 -13.71
C LEU A 37 33.85 -1.74 -13.59
N SER A 38 33.57 -2.28 -12.40
CA SER A 38 33.32 -3.69 -12.19
C SER A 38 31.92 -3.93 -12.75
N ALA A 39 31.81 -3.78 -14.08
CA ALA A 39 30.84 -4.51 -14.83
C ALA A 39 31.12 -5.97 -14.46
N ALA A 40 30.28 -6.53 -13.60
CA ALA A 40 30.25 -7.96 -13.41
C ALA A 40 30.26 -8.55 -14.83
N PRO A 41 31.22 -9.43 -15.17
CA PRO A 41 31.27 -10.01 -16.49
C PRO A 41 29.87 -10.54 -16.78
N ALA A 42 29.27 -10.06 -17.86
CA ALA A 42 27.94 -10.48 -18.26
C ALA A 42 27.96 -12.01 -18.23
N LYS A 43 27.19 -12.59 -17.31
CA LYS A 43 27.07 -14.04 -17.18
C LYS A 43 26.82 -14.53 -18.60
N PRO A 44 27.64 -15.43 -19.18
CA PRO A 44 27.39 -15.98 -20.50
C PRO A 44 25.92 -16.33 -20.54
N ALA A 45 25.19 -15.80 -21.52
CA ALA A 45 23.77 -16.01 -21.64
C ALA A 45 23.55 -17.52 -21.61
N GLU A 46 23.10 -18.00 -20.46
CA GLU A 46 22.64 -19.37 -20.30
C GLU A 46 21.56 -19.51 -21.37
N PRO A 47 21.63 -20.52 -22.25
CA PRO A 47 20.64 -20.70 -23.30
C PRO A 47 19.28 -20.52 -22.65
N ALA A 48 18.52 -19.54 -23.13
CA ALA A 48 17.23 -19.22 -22.54
C ALA A 48 16.50 -20.56 -22.37
N PRO A 49 16.07 -20.91 -21.14
CA PRO A 49 15.35 -22.15 -20.94
C PRO A 49 14.27 -22.17 -22.02
N PRO A 50 14.13 -23.30 -22.76
CA PRO A 50 13.18 -23.38 -23.86
C PRO A 50 11.86 -22.81 -23.36
N PRO A 51 11.16 -21.98 -24.16
CA PRO A 51 9.88 -21.39 -23.76
C PRO A 51 9.07 -22.50 -23.13
N VAL A 52 8.79 -22.35 -21.83
CA VAL A 52 7.94 -23.31 -21.13
C VAL A 52 6.63 -23.23 -21.87
N GLU A 53 6.35 -24.22 -22.72
CA GLU A 53 5.04 -24.35 -23.34
C GLU A 53 4.04 -24.23 -22.20
N PRO A 54 3.09 -23.28 -22.25
CA PRO A 54 2.09 -23.16 -21.23
C PRO A 54 1.43 -24.52 -21.13
N LYS A 55 1.69 -25.25 -20.03
CA LYS A 55 0.89 -26.43 -19.72
C LYS A 55 -0.53 -25.91 -19.64
N GLU A 56 -1.37 -26.34 -20.58
CA GLU A 56 -2.80 -26.08 -20.52
C GLU A 56 -3.34 -26.72 -19.24
N GLU A 57 -3.32 -25.96 -18.16
CA GLU A 57 -4.07 -26.28 -16.96
C GLU A 57 -5.54 -26.26 -17.37
N LYS A 58 -6.12 -27.46 -17.47
CA LYS A 58 -7.56 -27.61 -17.72
C LYS A 58 -8.29 -26.69 -16.74
N PRO A 59 -9.23 -25.84 -17.20
CA PRO A 59 -9.92 -24.92 -16.31
C PRO A 59 -10.58 -25.70 -15.19
N SER A 60 -10.06 -25.55 -13.97
CA SER A 60 -10.57 -26.24 -12.79
C SER A 60 -11.92 -25.63 -12.47
N TRP A 61 -13.00 -26.27 -12.88
CA TRP A 61 -14.37 -25.83 -12.57
C TRP A 61 -14.71 -26.02 -11.08
N VAL A 62 -14.00 -26.92 -10.41
CA VAL A 62 -14.20 -27.28 -9.00
C VAL A 62 -13.84 -26.12 -8.08
N GLY A 63 -12.77 -25.36 -8.40
CA GLY A 63 -12.35 -24.19 -7.63
C GLY A 63 -13.44 -23.12 -7.56
N PRO A 64 -13.91 -22.58 -8.70
CA PRO A 64 -15.01 -21.65 -8.77
C PRO A 64 -16.29 -22.21 -8.13
N ALA A 65 -16.68 -23.44 -8.44
CA ALA A 65 -17.88 -24.05 -7.87
C ALA A 65 -17.86 -24.13 -6.34
N LEU A 66 -16.71 -24.48 -5.75
CA LEU A 66 -16.52 -24.50 -4.31
C LEU A 66 -16.61 -23.08 -3.71
N THR A 67 -15.99 -22.08 -4.34
CA THR A 67 -16.07 -20.70 -3.87
C THR A 67 -17.50 -20.14 -3.93
N PHE A 68 -18.24 -20.41 -5.01
CA PHE A 68 -19.65 -20.01 -5.12
C PHE A 68 -20.53 -20.77 -4.13
N GLY A 69 -20.28 -22.06 -3.91
CA GLY A 69 -20.99 -22.87 -2.91
C GLY A 69 -20.80 -22.35 -1.49
N ILE A 70 -19.56 -22.02 -1.10
CA ILE A 70 -19.25 -21.42 0.21
C ILE A 70 -19.92 -20.05 0.34
N GLY A 71 -19.83 -19.21 -0.71
CA GLY A 71 -20.48 -17.90 -0.73
C GLY A 71 -22.00 -17.99 -0.57
N ALA A 72 -22.65 -18.92 -1.29
CA ALA A 72 -24.08 -19.15 -1.19
C ALA A 72 -24.50 -19.64 0.20
N LEU A 73 -23.75 -20.57 0.80
CA LEU A 73 -24.01 -21.03 2.17
C LEU A 73 -23.83 -19.91 3.20
N ALA A 74 -22.81 -19.08 3.05
CA ALA A 74 -22.61 -17.92 3.92
C ALA A 74 -23.75 -16.91 3.81
N LEU A 75 -24.21 -16.62 2.59
CA LEU A 75 -25.36 -15.73 2.36
C LEU A 75 -26.67 -16.30 2.91
N LEU A 76 -26.91 -17.61 2.76
CA LEU A 76 -28.08 -18.27 3.35
C LEU A 76 -28.03 -18.25 4.88
N GLY A 77 -26.87 -18.54 5.47
CA GLY A 77 -26.67 -18.46 6.91
C GLY A 77 -26.91 -17.05 7.45
N LEU A 78 -26.39 -16.03 6.76
CA LEU A 78 -26.59 -14.62 7.10
C LEU A 78 -28.07 -14.23 6.98
N GLY A 79 -28.74 -14.61 5.90
CA GLY A 79 -30.16 -14.33 5.68
C GLY A 79 -31.10 -15.01 6.67
N ALA A 80 -30.70 -16.14 7.26
CA ALA A 80 -31.50 -16.83 8.28
C ALA A 80 -31.52 -16.11 9.64
N VAL A 81 -30.48 -15.33 9.95
CA VAL A 81 -30.32 -14.66 11.27
C VAL A 81 -30.43 -13.15 11.20
N ALA A 82 -30.28 -12.55 10.02
CA ALA A 82 -30.22 -11.10 9.87
C ALA A 82 -31.61 -10.44 9.84
N PRO A 83 -31.76 -9.26 10.49
CA PRO A 83 -32.96 -8.43 10.35
C PRO A 83 -33.19 -7.95 8.91
N ALA A 84 -34.44 -7.65 8.54
CA ALA A 84 -34.78 -7.13 7.20
C ALA A 84 -34.05 -5.82 6.85
N SER A 85 -33.82 -4.93 7.83
CA SER A 85 -33.04 -3.70 7.65
C SER A 85 -31.58 -3.97 7.31
N PHE A 86 -30.98 -5.01 7.89
CA PHE A 86 -29.62 -5.43 7.56
C PHE A 86 -29.53 -5.86 6.10
N MET A 87 -30.49 -6.63 5.60
CA MET A 87 -30.50 -7.07 4.19
C MET A 87 -30.52 -5.88 3.22
N ALA A 88 -31.31 -4.84 3.51
CA ALA A 88 -31.32 -3.62 2.70
C ALA A 88 -29.95 -2.91 2.69
N HIS A 89 -29.33 -2.71 3.86
CA HIS A 89 -28.00 -2.11 3.95
C HIS A 89 -26.92 -2.98 3.28
N PHE A 90 -27.03 -4.30 3.41
CA PHE A 90 -26.10 -5.25 2.81
C PHE A 90 -26.18 -5.22 1.28
N THR A 91 -27.38 -5.15 0.70
CA THR A 91 -27.55 -4.98 -0.75
C THR A 91 -26.90 -3.67 -1.23
N VAL A 92 -27.13 -2.56 -0.52
CA VAL A 92 -26.49 -1.27 -0.86
C VAL A 92 -24.97 -1.37 -0.76
N PHE A 93 -24.44 -2.04 0.27
CA PHE A 93 -23.01 -2.27 0.44
C PHE A 93 -22.40 -3.05 -0.74
N VAL A 94 -23.00 -4.18 -1.12
CA VAL A 94 -22.52 -4.99 -2.24
C VAL A 94 -22.54 -4.19 -3.56
N LEU A 95 -23.64 -3.48 -3.84
CA LEU A 95 -23.74 -2.63 -5.03
C LEU A 95 -22.71 -1.49 -5.02
N ALA A 96 -22.45 -0.88 -3.86
CA ALA A 96 -21.42 0.15 -3.71
C ALA A 96 -20.01 -0.41 -3.99
N CYS A 97 -19.70 -1.66 -3.61
CA CYS A 97 -18.44 -2.30 -3.97
C CYS A 97 -18.28 -2.46 -5.49
N PHE A 98 -19.33 -2.88 -6.20
CA PHE A 98 -19.32 -2.96 -7.67
C PHE A 98 -19.09 -1.59 -8.31
N VAL A 99 -19.80 -0.55 -7.84
CA VAL A 99 -19.62 0.82 -8.31
C VAL A 99 -18.20 1.30 -8.05
N GLY A 100 -17.67 1.10 -6.84
CA GLY A 100 -16.30 1.48 -6.48
C GLY A 100 -15.25 0.84 -7.38
N TYR A 101 -15.41 -0.45 -7.69
CA TYR A 101 -14.55 -1.16 -8.64
C TYR A 101 -14.60 -0.52 -10.03
N MET A 102 -15.80 -0.29 -10.59
CA MET A 102 -15.95 0.29 -11.92
C MET A 102 -15.39 1.72 -12.03
N VAL A 103 -15.51 2.51 -10.96
CA VAL A 103 -15.02 3.89 -10.91
C VAL A 103 -13.49 3.95 -10.88
N ILE A 104 -12.84 3.06 -10.12
CA ILE A 104 -11.38 3.08 -9.95
C ILE A 104 -10.66 2.42 -11.14
N TRP A 105 -11.27 1.43 -11.79
CA TRP A 105 -10.63 0.63 -12.85
C TRP A 105 -10.10 1.45 -14.04
N ASN A 106 -10.74 2.56 -14.38
CA ASN A 106 -10.42 3.38 -15.55
C ASN A 106 -9.74 4.71 -15.20
N VAL A 107 -9.08 4.82 -14.04
CA VAL A 107 -8.34 6.03 -13.69
C VAL A 107 -7.04 6.12 -14.49
N THR A 108 -6.67 7.31 -14.98
CA THR A 108 -5.39 7.52 -15.66
C THR A 108 -4.22 7.34 -14.69
N ALA A 109 -3.11 6.76 -15.17
CA ALA A 109 -1.95 6.44 -14.33
C ALA A 109 -1.39 7.65 -13.56
N ALA A 110 -1.43 8.84 -14.17
CA ALA A 110 -1.00 10.10 -13.55
C ALA A 110 -1.84 10.48 -12.32
N LEU A 111 -3.05 9.94 -12.17
CA LEU A 111 -3.98 10.25 -11.10
C LEU A 111 -3.98 9.22 -9.96
N HIS A 112 -3.18 8.15 -9.99
CA HIS A 112 -3.15 7.19 -8.88
C HIS A 112 -2.74 7.82 -7.54
N THR A 113 -1.74 8.71 -7.54
CA THR A 113 -1.31 9.40 -6.31
C THR A 113 -2.35 10.40 -5.80
N PRO A 114 -2.93 11.28 -6.66
CA PRO A 114 -4.10 12.07 -6.28
C PRO A 114 -5.29 11.23 -5.78
N LEU A 115 -5.57 10.09 -6.42
CA LEU A 115 -6.66 9.18 -6.03
C LEU A 115 -6.42 8.58 -4.63
N MET A 116 -5.17 8.21 -4.32
CA MET A 116 -4.80 7.76 -2.99
C MET A 116 -5.06 8.85 -1.94
N SER A 117 -4.73 10.11 -2.26
CA SER A 117 -5.01 11.24 -1.37
C SER A 117 -6.52 11.48 -1.17
N VAL A 118 -7.31 11.39 -2.24
CA VAL A 118 -8.77 11.52 -2.18
C VAL A 118 -9.41 10.42 -1.33
N THR A 119 -9.00 9.17 -1.52
CA THR A 119 -9.56 8.04 -0.77
C THR A 119 -9.25 8.14 0.72
N ASN A 120 -8.07 8.67 1.09
CA ASN A 120 -7.78 9.02 2.48
C ASN A 120 -8.76 10.10 3.01
N ALA A 121 -9.01 11.17 2.27
CA ALA A 121 -9.96 12.21 2.67
C ALA A 121 -11.40 11.67 2.80
N ILE A 122 -11.85 10.79 1.89
CA ILE A 122 -13.19 10.18 1.91
C ILE A 122 -13.35 9.20 3.07
N SER A 123 -12.28 8.51 3.49
CA SER A 123 -12.32 7.58 4.62
C SER A 123 -12.77 8.25 5.93
N SER A 124 -12.64 9.57 6.02
CA SER A 124 -13.14 10.38 7.13
C SER A 124 -14.66 10.45 7.27
N ILE A 125 -15.43 9.71 6.47
CA ILE A 125 -16.88 9.52 6.67
C ILE A 125 -17.24 9.01 8.08
N ILE A 126 -16.28 8.43 8.80
CA ILE A 126 -16.38 8.06 10.21
C ILE A 126 -16.79 9.23 11.13
N VAL A 127 -16.60 10.48 10.70
CA VAL A 127 -17.07 11.67 11.42
C VAL A 127 -18.57 11.62 11.70
N LEU A 128 -19.36 11.00 10.81
CA LEU A 128 -20.80 10.84 11.02
C LEU A 128 -21.11 10.02 12.27
N GLY A 129 -20.35 8.95 12.51
CA GLY A 129 -20.50 8.13 13.71
C GLY A 129 -20.12 8.90 14.98
N ALA A 130 -19.08 9.72 14.91
CA ALA A 130 -18.66 10.55 16.04
C ALA A 130 -19.69 11.64 16.37
N ILE A 131 -20.26 12.30 15.35
CA ILE A 131 -21.29 13.33 15.53
C ILE A 131 -22.55 12.73 16.18
N LEU A 132 -22.96 11.52 15.81
CA LEU A 132 -24.10 10.85 16.43
C LEU A 132 -23.91 10.59 17.93
N GLN A 133 -22.66 10.48 18.39
CA GLN A 133 -22.34 10.18 19.80
C GLN A 133 -21.98 11.42 20.63
N ILE A 134 -21.99 12.61 20.04
CA ILE A 134 -21.56 13.84 20.73
C ILE A 134 -22.53 14.27 21.84
N SER A 135 -23.79 13.81 21.77
CA SER A 135 -24.82 14.07 22.78
C SER A 135 -25.02 12.88 23.74
N SER A 136 -24.03 12.00 23.88
CA SER A 136 -24.11 10.86 24.81
C SER A 136 -24.16 11.33 26.27
N GLU A 137 -25.01 10.70 27.08
CA GLU A 137 -25.11 10.98 28.53
C GLU A 137 -23.87 10.49 29.29
N GLU A 138 -23.16 9.50 28.74
CA GLU A 138 -21.96 8.95 29.32
C GLU A 138 -20.75 9.82 28.92
N LYS A 139 -20.04 10.34 29.93
CA LYS A 139 -18.99 11.34 29.75
C LYS A 139 -17.80 10.82 28.96
N VAL A 140 -17.42 9.54 29.11
CA VAL A 140 -16.30 8.94 28.38
C VAL A 140 -16.62 8.84 26.89
N ILE A 141 -17.81 8.37 26.50
CA ILE A 141 -18.28 8.29 25.12
C ILE A 141 -18.32 9.68 24.50
N MET A 142 -18.89 10.66 25.20
CA MET A 142 -18.92 12.04 24.73
C MET A 142 -17.50 12.59 24.51
N MET A 143 -16.57 12.36 25.44
CA MET A 143 -15.18 12.80 25.27
C MET A 143 -14.52 12.12 24.06
N VAL A 144 -14.68 10.81 23.91
CA VAL A 144 -14.16 10.05 22.75
C VAL A 144 -14.75 10.58 21.45
N ALA A 145 -16.05 10.89 21.42
CA ALA A 145 -16.72 11.47 20.25
C ALA A 145 -16.12 12.84 19.90
N VAL A 146 -15.88 13.71 20.87
CA VAL A 146 -15.25 15.02 20.66
C VAL A 146 -13.83 14.87 20.07
N PHE A 147 -13.02 13.97 20.63
CA PHE A 147 -11.68 13.70 20.08
C PHE A 147 -11.73 13.06 18.69
N ALA A 148 -12.67 12.16 18.44
CA ALA A 148 -12.87 11.55 17.13
C ALA A 148 -13.27 12.60 16.08
N VAL A 149 -14.16 13.54 16.40
CA VAL A 149 -14.52 14.65 15.51
C VAL A 149 -13.30 15.53 15.22
N LEU A 150 -12.50 15.88 16.24
CA LEU A 150 -11.28 16.67 16.07
C LEU A 150 -10.30 16.01 15.09
N ILE A 151 -9.92 14.77 15.36
CA ILE A 151 -8.93 14.02 14.56
C ILE A 151 -9.46 13.82 13.13
N THR A 152 -10.74 13.46 12.99
CA THR A 152 -11.33 13.24 11.68
C THR A 152 -11.41 14.54 10.88
N SER A 153 -11.69 15.66 11.53
CA SER A 153 -11.71 16.99 10.87
C SER A 153 -10.34 17.37 10.32
N ILE A 154 -9.25 17.05 11.03
CA ILE A 154 -7.87 17.24 10.54
C ILE A 154 -7.64 16.38 9.28
N ASN A 155 -8.08 15.12 9.28
CA ASN A 155 -7.94 14.24 8.12
C ASN A 155 -8.76 14.73 6.91
N ILE A 156 -10.01 15.18 7.11
CA ILE A 156 -10.83 15.79 6.06
C ILE A 156 -10.11 16.98 5.44
N VAL A 157 -9.74 17.97 6.26
CA VAL A 157 -9.16 19.22 5.77
C VAL A 157 -7.81 18.96 5.12
N GLY A 158 -6.93 18.18 5.77
CA GLY A 158 -5.61 17.85 5.24
C GLY A 158 -5.68 17.05 3.94
N GLY A 159 -6.52 16.02 3.91
CA GLY A 159 -6.70 15.15 2.75
C GLY A 159 -7.22 15.91 1.52
N PHE A 160 -8.24 16.76 1.68
CA PHE A 160 -8.74 17.57 0.57
C PHE A 160 -7.79 18.70 0.17
N ALA A 161 -7.08 19.33 1.12
CA ALA A 161 -6.10 20.38 0.80
C ALA A 161 -4.91 19.83 0.00
N VAL A 162 -4.37 18.68 0.39
CA VAL A 162 -3.26 18.02 -0.33
C VAL A 162 -3.72 17.57 -1.71
N THR A 163 -4.89 16.94 -1.80
CA THR A 163 -5.48 16.53 -3.07
C THR A 163 -5.61 17.72 -4.02
N ARG A 164 -6.18 18.83 -3.54
CA ARG A 164 -6.36 20.04 -4.34
C ARG A 164 -5.01 20.54 -4.88
N ARG A 165 -3.99 20.62 -4.01
CA ARG A 165 -2.63 21.02 -4.41
C ARG A 165 -2.05 20.08 -5.46
N MET A 166 -2.29 18.76 -5.34
CA MET A 166 -1.85 17.78 -6.34
C MET A 166 -2.52 17.99 -7.69
N LEU A 167 -3.84 18.20 -7.70
CA LEU A 167 -4.60 18.41 -8.93
C LEU A 167 -4.27 19.76 -9.61
N GLU A 168 -3.95 20.80 -8.83
CA GLU A 168 -3.51 22.10 -9.36
C GLU A 168 -2.20 21.99 -10.15
N MET A 169 -1.31 21.05 -9.84
CA MET A 169 -0.08 20.81 -10.62
C MET A 169 -0.34 20.25 -12.03
N PHE A 170 -1.55 19.75 -12.30
CA PHE A 170 -1.96 19.25 -13.62
C PHE A 170 -2.71 20.30 -14.45
N ARG A 171 -3.06 21.46 -13.88
CA ARG A 171 -3.64 22.58 -14.63
C ARG A 171 -2.51 23.36 -15.31
N LYS A 172 -2.64 23.55 -16.63
CA LYS A 172 -1.82 24.51 -17.38
C LYS A 172 -2.23 25.94 -17.06
#